data_AF-A0A3S4R378-F1
#
_entry.id   AF-A0A3S4R378-F1
#
_cell.length_a   1.000
_cell.length_b   1.000
_cell.length_c   1.000
_cell.angle_alpha   90.00
_cell.angle_beta   90.00
_cell.angle_gamma   90.00
#
_symmetry.space_group_name_H-M   'P 1'
#
loop_
_entity.id
_entity.type
_entity.pdbx_description
1 polymer ?
#
loop_
_entity_poly.entity_id
_entity_poly.type
_entity_poly.pdbx_seq_one_letter_code
_entity_poly.pdbx_strand_id
1 'polypeptide(L)' 'MPLIYDEVKMDVGYRLDFLIEKKFVLEIKSVESLQDIHLAQILTYLRLSNCKLGMLINFNTLQFKNGVKRVINGTL' A
#
# COMPACT_ATOMS: atom_id res chain seq x y z
N MET A 1 8.08 6.21 5.49
CA MET A 1 7.22 6.92 6.44
C MET A 1 7.71 6.60 7.84
N PRO A 2 7.86 7.60 8.72
CA PRO A 2 8.18 7.32 10.12
C PRO A 2 7.02 6.54 10.74
N LEU A 3 7.32 5.38 11.31
CA LEU A 3 6.38 4.60 12.12
C LEU A 3 6.63 4.98 13.58
N ILE A 4 5.61 5.54 14.21
CA ILE A 4 5.62 5.84 15.65
C ILE A 4 4.51 4.98 16.25
N TYR A 5 4.88 4.04 17.12
CA TYR A 5 3.96 3.19 17.87
C TYR A 5 4.28 3.36 19.35
N ASP A 6 3.29 3.75 20.16
CA ASP A 6 3.46 4.05 21.59
C ASP A 6 4.69 4.95 21.89
N GLU A 7 4.80 6.05 21.14
CA GLU A 7 5.92 7.02 21.19
C GLU A 7 7.30 6.48 20.77
N VAL A 8 7.43 5.18 20.50
CA VAL A 8 8.64 4.57 19.97
C VAL A 8 8.70 4.78 18.46
N LYS A 9 9.72 5.54 18.01
CA LYS A 9 10.05 5.64 16.59
C LYS A 9 10.77 4.37 16.17
N MET A 10 10.11 3.53 15.38
CA MET A 10 10.71 2.31 14.87
C MET A 10 11.71 2.63 13.75
N ASP A 11 12.89 2.01 13.81
CA ASP A 11 13.95 2.16 12.80
C ASP A 11 13.57 1.53 11.44
N VAL A 12 12.56 0.67 11.45
CA VAL A 12 11.98 0.06 10.24
C VAL A 12 10.94 1.01 9.66
N GLY A 13 11.40 2.07 8.99
CA GLY A 13 10.53 2.99 8.28
C GLY A 13 9.78 2.26 7.17
N TYR A 14 8.45 2.31 7.21
CA TYR A 14 7.60 1.82 6.12
C TYR A 14 7.92 2.56 4.82
N ARG A 15 8.57 1.90 3.87
CA ARG A 15 8.87 2.49 2.57
C ARG A 15 7.68 2.24 1.64
N LEU A 16 7.03 3.32 1.27
CA LEU A 16 6.08 3.39 0.17
C LEU A 16 6.86 3.33 -1.14
N ASP A 17 6.34 2.58 -2.12
CA ASP A 17 6.88 2.69 -3.47
C ASP A 17 6.55 4.07 -4.05
N PHE A 18 5.26 4.46 -4.04
CA PHE A 18 4.83 5.79 -4.50
C PHE A 18 3.73 6.39 -3.65
N LEU A 19 3.90 7.68 -3.33
CA LEU A 19 2.85 8.57 -2.83
C LEU A 19 2.64 9.68 -3.86
N ILE A 20 1.52 9.63 -4.57
CA ILE A 20 1.21 10.55 -5.66
C ILE A 20 0.33 11.68 -5.13
N GLU A 21 0.79 12.91 -5.30
CA GLU A 21 0.10 14.16 -4.91
C GLU A 21 -0.45 14.18 -3.46
N LYS A 22 0.10 13.37 -2.56
CA LYS A 22 -0.44 13.15 -1.18
C LYS A 22 -1.91 12.73 -1.16
N LYS A 23 -2.41 12.10 -2.23
CA LYS A 23 -3.82 11.68 -2.37
C LYS A 23 -3.97 10.20 -2.70
N PHE A 24 -2.93 9.60 -3.28
CA PHE A 24 -2.99 8.26 -3.82
C PHE A 24 -1.72 7.47 -3.51
N VAL A 25 -1.91 6.22 -3.05
CA VAL A 25 -0.82 5.28 -2.76
C VAL A 25 -0.75 4.22 -3.85
N LEU A 26 0.45 3.96 -4.37
CA LEU A 26 0.70 2.84 -5.28
C LEU A 26 1.78 1.93 -4.69
N GLU A 27 1.47 0.64 -4.62
CA GLU A 27 2.36 -0.44 -4.20
C GLU A 27 2.52 -1.46 -5.33
N ILE A 28 3.76 -1.86 -5.59
CA ILE A 28 4.12 -2.78 -6.66
C ILE A 28 4.74 -4.05 -6.06
N LYS A 29 4.31 -5.21 -6.58
CA LYS A 29 4.84 -6.52 -6.20
C LYS A 29 5.19 -7.35 -7.44
N SER A 30 6.09 -8.30 -7.26
CA SER A 30 6.37 -9.38 -8.20
C SER A 30 6.44 -10.69 -7.42
N VAL A 31 5.26 -11.25 -7.13
CA VAL A 31 5.07 -12.41 -6.24
C VAL A 31 4.09 -13.39 -6.86
N GLU A 32 4.16 -14.67 -6.49
CA GLU A 32 3.25 -15.69 -7.04
C GLU A 32 1.77 -15.31 -6.88
N SER A 33 1.39 -14.77 -5.71
CA SER A 33 0.03 -14.30 -5.44
C SER A 33 0.00 -13.17 -4.43
N LEU A 34 -1.02 -12.31 -4.53
CA LEU A 34 -1.27 -11.27 -3.54
C LEU A 34 -1.91 -11.89 -2.28
N GLN A 35 -1.12 -11.98 -1.23
CA GLN A 35 -1.54 -12.38 0.12
C GLN A 35 -2.16 -11.20 0.93
N ASP A 36 -2.92 -11.52 1.97
CA ASP A 36 -3.59 -10.53 2.85
C ASP A 36 -2.61 -9.56 3.52
N ILE A 37 -1.38 -9.98 3.77
CA ILE A 37 -0.33 -9.10 4.31
C ILE A 37 -0.03 -7.91 3.40
N HIS A 38 -0.12 -8.07 2.07
CA HIS A 38 0.06 -6.97 1.13
C HIS A 38 -1.10 -5.98 1.19
N LEU A 39 -2.31 -6.47 1.47
CA LEU A 39 -3.49 -5.61 1.69
C LEU A 39 -3.36 -4.85 3.02
N ALA A 40 -2.94 -5.53 4.09
CA ALA A 40 -2.70 -4.90 5.39
C ALA A 40 -1.61 -3.81 5.29
N GLN A 41 -0.57 -4.04 4.49
CA GLN A 41 0.48 -3.06 4.22
C GLN A 41 -0.08 -1.79 3.58
N ILE A 42 -0.80 -1.90 2.44
CA ILE A 42 -1.33 -0.70 1.76
C ILE A 42 -2.39 0.02 2.60
N LEU A 43 -3.21 -0.69 3.38
CA LEU A 43 -4.15 -0.07 4.31
C LEU A 43 -3.44 0.74 5.41
N THR A 44 -2.32 0.23 5.92
CA THR A 44 -1.48 0.96 6.88
C THR A 44 -0.98 2.25 6.27
N TYR A 45 -0.54 2.21 5.00
CA TYR A 45 -0.07 3.40 4.31
C TYR A 45 -1.16 4.42 4.07
N LEU A 46 -2.34 4.00 3.62
CA LEU A 46 -3.50 4.88 3.45
C LEU A 46 -3.85 5.61 4.76
N ARG A 47 -3.81 4.90 5.90
CA ARG A 47 -4.05 5.49 7.22
C ARG A 47 -2.96 6.51 7.59
N LEU A 48 -1.69 6.11 7.50
CA LEU A 48 -0.57 6.97 7.89
C LEU A 48 -0.43 8.20 6.98
N SER A 49 -0.81 8.10 5.70
CA SER A 49 -0.69 9.18 4.72
C SER A 49 -1.96 10.02 4.59
N ASN A 50 -2.99 9.71 5.37
CA ASN A 50 -4.34 10.29 5.27
C ASN A 50 -4.93 10.23 3.85
N CYS A 51 -4.53 9.22 3.07
CA CYS A 51 -5.05 8.97 1.73
C CYS A 51 -6.21 7.99 1.78
N LYS A 52 -7.20 8.18 0.91
CA LYS A 52 -8.39 7.31 0.84
C LYS A 52 -8.28 6.22 -0.21
N LEU A 53 -7.45 6.42 -1.24
CA LEU A 53 -7.38 5.55 -2.41
C LEU A 53 -5.96 5.05 -2.63
N GLY A 54 -5.84 3.75 -2.92
CA GLY A 54 -4.59 3.19 -3.39
C GLY A 54 -4.78 2.05 -4.39
N MET A 55 -3.69 1.66 -5.01
CA MET A 55 -3.58 0.50 -5.88
C MET A 55 -2.44 -0.41 -5.44
N LEU A 56 -2.72 -1.70 -5.44
CA LEU A 56 -1.74 -2.77 -5.29
C LEU A 56 -1.64 -3.50 -6.63
N ILE A 57 -0.44 -3.52 -7.22
CA ILE A 57 -0.21 -4.10 -8.56
C ILE A 57 0.81 -5.24 -8.44
N ASN A 58 0.42 -6.44 -8.84
CA ASN A 58 1.31 -7.60 -8.99
C ASN A 58 1.68 -7.81 -10.47
N PHE A 59 2.94 -7.61 -10.82
CA PHE A 59 3.45 -7.83 -12.18
C PHE A 59 3.78 -9.28 -12.49
N ASN A 60 3.78 -10.17 -11.49
CA ASN A 60 3.91 -11.61 -11.74
C ASN A 60 2.55 -12.24 -12.05
N THR A 61 1.88 -11.74 -13.10
CA THR A 61 0.61 -12.25 -13.60
C THR A 61 0.60 -12.29 -15.12
N LEU A 62 -0.07 -13.29 -15.72
CA LEU A 62 -0.14 -13.43 -17.19
C LEU A 62 -0.91 -12.27 -17.84
N GLN A 63 -1.95 -11.79 -17.18
CA GLN A 63 -2.76 -10.66 -17.64
C GLN A 63 -2.75 -9.57 -16.57
N PHE A 64 -2.35 -8.36 -16.95
CA PHE A 64 -2.22 -7.22 -16.03
C PHE A 64 -3.47 -7.00 -15.15
N LYS A 65 -4.67 -7.11 -15.74
CA LYS A 65 -5.94 -6.94 -15.01
C LYS A 65 -6.11 -7.89 -13.82
N ASN A 66 -5.44 -9.05 -13.83
CA ASN A 66 -5.50 -10.03 -12.74
C ASN A 66 -4.56 -9.67 -11.58
N GLY A 67 -3.57 -8.82 -11.83
CA GLY A 67 -2.61 -8.36 -10.83
C GLY A 67 -3.02 -7.05 -10.14
N VAL A 68 -4.10 -6.39 -10.58
CA VAL A 68 -4.48 -5.06 -10.10
C VAL A 68 -5.58 -5.15 -9.06
N LYS A 69 -5.32 -4.60 -7.87
CA LYS A 69 -6.31 -4.46 -6.80
C LYS A 69 -6.43 -3.00 -6.37
N ARG A 70 -7.63 -2.44 -6.55
CA ARG A 70 -8.01 -1.13 -6.02
C ARG A 70 -8.40 -1.25 -4.56
N VAL A 71 -7.87 -0.37 -3.71
CA VAL A 71 -8.13 -0.37 -2.27
C VAL A 71 -8.66 1.00 -1.85
N ILE A 72 -9.76 1.02 -1.09
CA ILE A 72 -10.36 2.24 -0.55
C ILE A 72 -10.37 2.14 0.98
N ASN A 73 -9.87 3.17 1.64
CA ASN A 73 -9.96 3.36 3.09
C ASN A 73 -11.05 4.41 3.40
N GLY A 74 -12.28 3.95 3.64
CA GLY A 74 -13.46 4.81 3.88
C GLY A 74 -14.28 5.09 2.63
N THR A 75 -14.85 6.30 2.55
CA THR A 75 -15.64 6.77 1.39
C THR A 75 -14.86 7.87 0.67
N LEU A 76 -14.71 7.77 -0.65
CA LEU A 76 -14.01 8.74 -1.50
C LEU A 76 -14.68 10.11 -1.45
#